data_AF-W1DSX9-F1
#
_entry.id   AF-W1DSX9-F1
#
_cell.length_a   1.000
_cell.length_b   1.000
_cell.length_c   1.000
_cell.angle_alpha   90.00
_cell.angle_beta   90.00
_cell.angle_gamma   90.00
#
_symmetry.space_group_name_H-M   'P 1'
#
loop_
_entity.id
_entity.type
_entity.pdbx_description
1 polymer ?
#
loop_
_entity_poly.entity_id
_entity_poly.type
_entity_poly.pdbx_seq_one_letter_code
_entity_poly.pdbx_strand_id
1 'polypeptide(L)' 'MAFYTTRLAALKFAKVSLQEEVQYCEAELKKPQTEEDTQELQEELAENQRLLKAAGAMVKREQNKKKRG' A
#
# COMPACT_ATOMS: atom_id res chain seq x y z
N MET A 1 -14.08 -12.64 7.72
CA MET A 1 -14.34 -11.61 6.69
C MET A 1 -14.53 -10.27 7.40
N ALA A 2 -13.54 -9.36 7.36
CA ALA A 2 -13.71 -8.05 7.99
C ALA A 2 -14.55 -7.15 7.08
N PHE A 3 -15.84 -6.98 7.41
CA PHE A 3 -16.71 -6.01 6.72
C PHE A 3 -16.31 -4.60 7.12
N TYR A 4 -15.65 -3.86 6.22
CA TYR A 4 -15.33 -2.46 6.45
C TYR A 4 -16.62 -1.62 6.34
N THR A 5 -17.28 -1.41 7.47
CA THR A 5 -18.57 -0.69 7.56
C THR A 5 -18.47 0.79 7.18
N THR A 6 -17.29 1.33 6.88
CA THR A 6 -17.12 2.69 6.36
C THR A 6 -16.03 2.77 5.29
N ARG A 7 -16.20 3.67 4.33
CA ARG A 7 -15.18 3.99 3.30
C ARG A 7 -13.80 4.29 3.91
N LEU A 8 -13.77 4.97 5.06
CA LEU A 8 -12.53 5.25 5.78
C LEU A 8 -11.85 3.97 6.30
N ALA A 9 -12.61 3.00 6.80
CA ALA A 9 -12.05 1.74 7.28
C ALA A 9 -11.47 0.92 6.12
N ALA A 10 -12.17 0.87 4.98
CA ALA A 10 -11.69 0.20 3.77
C ALA A 10 -10.38 0.84 3.25
N LEU A 11 -10.33 2.17 3.20
CA LEU A 11 -9.12 2.90 2.77
C LEU A 11 -7.94 2.71 3.73
N LYS A 12 -8.20 2.65 5.05
CA LYS A 12 -7.15 2.35 6.04
C LYS A 12 -6.63 0.92 5.87
N PHE A 13 -7.51 -0.05 5.65
CA PHE A 13 -7.09 -1.43 5.40
C PHE A 13 -6.27 -1.54 4.12
N ALA A 14 -6.76 -1.00 3.01
CA ALA A 14 -6.03 -0.99 1.75
C ALA A 14 -4.64 -0.36 1.89
N LYS A 15 -4.52 0.73 2.67
CA LYS A 15 -3.22 1.34 2.99
C LYS A 15 -2.30 0.37 3.76
N VAL A 16 -2.83 -0.34 4.76
CA VAL A 16 -2.03 -1.29 5.55
C VAL A 16 -1.57 -2.45 4.69
N SER A 17 -2.46 -3.05 3.88
CA SER A 17 -2.09 -4.13 2.96
C SER A 17 -1.01 -3.69 1.97
N LEU A 18 -1.14 -2.51 1.36
CA LEU A 18 -0.10 -1.98 0.48
C LEU A 18 1.23 -1.73 1.20
N GLN A 19 1.20 -1.39 2.49
CA GLN A 19 2.41 -1.21 3.28
C GLN A 19 3.09 -2.55 3.59
N GLU A 20 2.31 -3.61 3.81
CA GLU A 20 2.81 -4.98 3.97
C GLU A 20 3.46 -5.48 2.67
N GLU A 21 2.86 -5.24 1.51
CA GLU A 21 3.42 -5.58 0.20
C GLU A 21 4.76 -4.85 -0.07
N VAL A 22 4.83 -3.55 0.23
CA VAL A 22 6.11 -2.79 0.13
C VAL A 22 7.18 -3.43 1.01
N GLN A 23 6.85 -3.79 2.25
CA GLN A 23 7.81 -4.43 3.16
C GLN A 23 8.24 -5.81 2.67
N TYR A 24 7.32 -6.55 2.05
CA TYR A 24 7.63 -7.84 1.42
C TYR A 24 8.63 -7.66 0.27
N CYS A 25 8.34 -6.78 -0.69
CA CYS A 25 9.26 -6.52 -1.80
C CYS A 25 10.65 -6.03 -1.31
N GLU A 26 10.69 -5.15 -0.31
CA GLU A 26 11.94 -4.69 0.32
C GLU A 26 12.72 -5.82 1.03
N ALA A 27 12.02 -6.83 1.55
CA ALA A 27 12.64 -7.99 2.17
C ALA A 27 13.16 -8.99 1.13
N GLU A 28 12.39 -9.25 0.07
CA GLU A 28 12.81 -10.13 -1.04
C GLU A 28 14.03 -9.55 -1.76
N LEU A 29 14.06 -8.25 -2.04
CA LEU A 29 15.21 -7.58 -2.67
C LEU A 29 16.53 -7.67 -1.87
N LYS A 30 16.49 -8.08 -0.60
CA LYS A 30 17.70 -8.32 0.21
C LYS A 30 18.22 -9.74 0.08
N LYS A 31 17.46 -10.65 -0.53
CA LYS A 31 17.87 -12.04 -0.76
C LYS A 31 18.68 -12.14 -2.05
N PRO A 32 19.57 -13.13 -2.16
CA PRO A 32 20.21 -13.45 -3.43
C PRO A 32 19.16 -13.97 -4.42
N GLN A 33 19.11 -13.37 -5.60
CA GLN A 33 18.15 -13.71 -6.66
C GLN A 33 18.72 -13.28 -8.02
N THR A 34 18.06 -13.61 -9.12
CA THR A 34 18.56 -13.26 -10.46
C THR A 34 18.36 -11.78 -10.76
N GLU A 35 19.01 -11.29 -11.83
CA GLU A 35 18.83 -9.90 -12.27
C GLU A 35 17.40 -9.64 -12.77
N GLU A 36 16.79 -10.63 -13.42
CA GLU A 36 15.39 -10.59 -13.87
C GLU A 36 14.43 -10.51 -12.67
N ASP A 37 14.57 -11.41 -11.68
CA ASP A 37 13.76 -11.37 -10.45
C ASP A 37 13.92 -10.03 -9.70
N THR A 38 15.13 -9.46 -9.73
CA THR A 38 15.41 -8.17 -9.10
C THR A 38 14.72 -7.02 -9.81
N GLN A 39 14.70 -7.03 -11.15
CA GLN A 39 13.99 -6.01 -11.92
C GLN A 39 12.49 -6.10 -11.69
N GLU A 40 11.90 -7.30 -11.74
CA GLU A 40 10.48 -7.50 -11.46
C GLU A 40 10.10 -7.00 -10.06
N LEU A 41 10.86 -7.37 -9.03
CA LEU A 41 10.62 -6.93 -7.65
C LEU A 41 10.80 -5.41 -7.48
N GLN A 42 11.69 -4.77 -8.24
CA GLN A 42 11.83 -3.31 -8.22
C GLN A 42 10.66 -2.60 -8.88
N GLU A 43 10.12 -3.14 -9.98
CA GLU A 43 8.92 -2.62 -10.64
C GLU A 43 7.69 -2.76 -9.73
N GLU A 44 7.49 -3.93 -9.12
CA GLU A 44 6.42 -4.17 -8.14
C GLU A 44 6.54 -3.23 -6.94
N LEU A 45 7.75 -3.07 -6.38
CA LEU A 45 8.00 -2.14 -5.29
C LEU A 45 7.64 -0.70 -5.68
N ALA A 46 8.03 -0.26 -6.88
CA ALA A 46 7.74 1.08 -7.38
C ALA A 46 6.23 1.31 -7.57
N GLU A 47 5.51 0.32 -8.08
CA GLU A 47 4.05 0.38 -8.20
C GLU A 47 3.37 0.41 -6.82
N ASN A 48 3.75 -0.51 -5.92
CA ASN A 48 3.20 -0.59 -4.57
C ASN A 48 3.42 0.72 -3.79
N GLN A 49 4.58 1.37 -3.93
CA GLN A 49 4.83 2.69 -3.33
C GLN A 49 3.93 3.79 -3.91
N ARG A 50 3.68 3.79 -5.23
CA ARG A 50 2.75 4.75 -5.87
C ARG A 50 1.33 4.55 -5.35
N LEU A 51 0.87 3.31 -5.28
CA LEU A 51 -0.44 2.94 -4.74
C LEU A 51 -0.57 3.30 -3.26
N LEU A 52 0.46 3.03 -2.45
CA LEU A 52 0.48 3.37 -1.02
C LEU A 52 0.35 4.89 -0.80
N LYS A 53 1.04 5.69 -1.62
CA LYS A 53 0.92 7.15 -1.60
C LYS A 53 -0.50 7.61 -1.95
N ALA A 54 -1.11 7.01 -2.97
CA ALA A 54 -2.48 7.30 -3.37
C ALA A 54 -3.49 6.94 -2.26
N ALA A 55 -3.38 5.73 -1.70
CA ALA A 55 -4.20 5.28 -0.57
C ALA A 55 -4.06 6.21 0.64
N GLY A 56 -2.83 6.62 0.97
CA GLY A 56 -2.56 7.61 2.03
C GLY A 56 -3.24 8.96 1.79
N ALA A 57 -3.22 9.47 0.55
CA ALA A 57 -3.91 10.70 0.19
C ALA A 57 -5.44 10.55 0.29
N MET A 58 -6.00 9.41 -0.13
CA MET A 58 -7.43 9.11 -0.03
C MET A 58 -7.89 9.01 1.43
N VAL A 59 -7.12 8.34 2.30
CA VAL A 59 -7.39 8.29 3.75
C VAL A 59 -7.45 9.70 4.34
N LYS A 60 -6.46 10.55 4.05
CA LYS A 60 -6.44 11.94 4.55
C LYS A 60 -7.66 12.73 4.07
N ARG A 61 -8.02 12.61 2.79
CA ARG A 61 -9.22 13.28 2.23
C ARG A 61 -10.49 12.82 2.92
N GLU A 62 -10.66 11.52 3.13
CA GLU A 62 -11.86 10.95 3.76
C GLU A 62 -11.96 11.31 5.25
N GLN A 63 -10.82 11.36 5.97
CA GLN A 63 -10.77 11.85 7.35
C GLN A 63 -11.19 13.32 7.45
N ASN A 64 -10.73 14.17 6.53
CA ASN A 64 -11.07 15.59 6.52
C ASN A 64 -12.54 15.84 6.20
N LYS A 65 -13.17 15.01 5.38
CA LYS A 65 -14.63 15.05 5.15
C LYS A 65 -15.42 14.79 6.43
N LYS A 66 -15.00 13.80 7.23
CA LYS A 66 -15.65 13.49 8.51
C LYS A 66 -15.49 14.58 9.58
N LYS A 67 -14.45 15.43 9.50
CA LYS A 67 -14.22 16.53 10.46
C LYS A 67 -14.99 17.82 10.14
N ARG A 68 -15.49 17.96 8.90
CA ARG A 68 -16.20 19.14 8.41
C ARG A 68 -17.72 18.99 8.39
N GLY A 69 -18.23 17.82 8.78
CA GLY A 69 -19.65 17.52 8.91
C GLY A 69 -20.10 17.54 10.36
#